data_AF-A0A7K3Z614-F1
#
_entry.id   AF-A0A7K3Z614-F1
#
_cell.length_a   1.000
_cell.length_b   1.000
_cell.length_c   1.000
_cell.angle_alpha   90.00
_cell.angle_beta   90.00
_cell.angle_gamma   90.00
#
_symmetry.space_group_name_H-M   'P 1'
#
loop_
_entity.id
_entity.type
_entity.pdbx_description
1 polymer ?
#
loop_
_entity_poly.entity_id
_entity_poly.type
_entity_poly.pdbx_seq_one_letter_code
_entity_poly.pdbx_strand_id
1 'polypeptide(L)'
;MSKEGKWDSKNFSQKMKDSKNELTDLQNNLNELMVHFVLRALHVYQSTRPEPLRQGEIALLVKNEINNVITDLTAQPNIDNISKTAKEEWQKLQTQ
;
A
#
# COMPACT_ATOMS: atom_id res chain seq x y z
N MET A 1 24.10 -5.19 41.92
CA MET A 1 23.22 -4.05 41.60
C MET A 1 22.75 -4.20 40.17
N SER A 2 21.64 -4.89 39.95
CA SER A 2 20.99 -5.02 38.64
C SER A 2 20.43 -3.65 38.25
N LYS A 3 21.07 -2.98 37.28
CA LYS A 3 20.45 -1.86 36.58
C LYS A 3 19.45 -2.43 35.57
N GLU A 4 18.35 -2.95 36.08
CA GLU A 4 17.16 -3.16 35.26
C GLU A 4 16.64 -1.77 34.90
N GLY A 5 16.97 -1.32 33.69
CA GLY A 5 16.49 -0.06 33.15
C GLY A 5 14.97 -0.05 33.25
N LYS A 6 14.42 0.98 33.92
CA LYS A 6 12.97 1.16 34.05
C LYS A 6 12.34 1.10 32.66
N TRP A 7 11.64 0.01 32.38
CA TRP A 7 10.83 -0.14 31.18
C TRP A 7 9.79 0.97 31.17
N ASP A 8 9.93 1.94 30.26
CA ASP A 8 8.98 3.03 30.11
C ASP A 8 7.75 2.53 29.34
N SER A 9 6.86 1.87 30.09
CA SER A 9 5.64 1.23 29.56
C SER A 9 4.69 2.23 28.90
N LYS A 10 4.72 3.50 29.32
CA LYS A 10 3.91 4.58 28.72
C LYS A 10 4.46 4.98 27.35
N ASN A 11 5.77 5.16 27.24
CA ASN A 11 6.43 5.45 25.97
C ASN A 11 6.30 4.28 24.99
N PHE A 12 6.44 3.04 25.46
CA PHE A 12 6.17 1.84 24.64
C PHE A 12 4.71 1.80 24.16
N SER A 13 3.74 2.04 25.05
CA SER A 13 2.31 2.03 24.70
C SER A 13 1.94 3.13 23.71
N GLN A 14 2.56 4.31 23.81
CA GLN A 14 2.37 5.40 22.86
C GLN A 14 2.96 5.05 21.50
N LYS A 15 4.20 4.54 21.45
CA LYS A 15 4.81 4.04 20.20
C LYS A 15 3.96 2.98 19.50
N MET A 16 3.38 2.04 20.25
CA MET A 16 2.49 1.03 19.68
C MET A 16 1.20 1.63 19.11
N LYS A 17 0.63 2.66 19.74
CA LYS A 17 -0.53 3.37 19.22
C LYS A 17 -0.18 4.15 17.95
N ASP A 18 0.95 4.85 17.96
CA ASP A 18 1.42 5.65 16.83
C ASP A 18 1.72 4.74 15.62
N SER A 19 2.39 3.60 15.83
CA SER A 19 2.61 2.59 14.78
C SER A 19 1.32 2.00 14.23
N LYS A 20 0.28 1.84 15.06
CA LYS A 20 -1.03 1.37 14.59
C LYS A 20 -1.71 2.43 13.71
N ASN A 21 -1.64 3.70 14.09
CA ASN A 21 -2.20 4.79 13.30
C ASN A 21 -1.47 4.90 11.96
N GLU A 22 -0.14 4.86 11.97
CA GLU A 22 0.69 4.86 10.76
C GLU A 22 0.32 3.71 9.81
N LEU A 23 0.18 2.49 10.34
CA LEU A 23 -0.25 1.34 9.54
C LEU A 23 -1.64 1.57 8.91
N THR A 24 -2.57 2.15 9.68
CA THR A 24 -3.93 2.43 9.20
C THR A 24 -3.90 3.46 8.08
N ASP A 25 -3.09 4.51 8.22
CA ASP A 25 -2.93 5.55 7.20
C ASP A 25 -2.29 4.99 5.92
N LEU A 26 -1.25 4.15 6.05
CA LEU A 26 -0.65 3.44 4.92
C LEU A 26 -1.65 2.53 4.20
N GLN A 27 -2.50 1.82 4.94
CA GLN A 27 -3.56 0.98 4.36
C GLN A 27 -4.61 1.82 3.62
N ASN A 28 -5.00 2.97 4.17
CA ASN A 28 -5.94 3.88 3.50
C ASN A 28 -5.34 4.45 2.21
N ASN A 29 -4.08 4.88 2.24
CA ASN A 29 -3.37 5.37 1.06
C ASN A 29 -3.25 4.29 -0.03
N LEU A 30 -2.96 3.04 0.36
CA LEU A 30 -2.95 1.92 -0.58
C LEU A 30 -4.33 1.68 -1.18
N ASN A 31 -5.40 1.68 -0.36
CA ASN A 31 -6.77 1.49 -0.85
C ASN A 31 -7.18 2.57 -1.86
N GLU A 32 -6.87 3.83 -1.58
CA GLU A 32 -7.14 4.95 -2.50
C GLU A 32 -6.38 4.77 -3.82
N LEU A 33 -5.10 4.38 -3.76
CA LEU A 33 -4.31 4.11 -4.96
C LEU A 33 -4.88 2.94 -5.78
N MET A 34 -5.33 1.86 -5.13
CA MET A 34 -5.99 0.75 -5.81
C MET A 34 -7.29 1.17 -6.49
N VAL A 35 -8.07 2.07 -5.87
CA VAL A 35 -9.26 2.67 -6.52
C VAL A 35 -8.86 3.44 -7.78
N HIS A 36 -7.76 4.18 -7.78
CA HIS A 36 -7.28 4.88 -8.98
C HIS A 36 -6.89 3.93 -10.11
N PHE A 37 -6.21 2.81 -9.82
CA PHE A 37 -5.93 1.78 -10.83
C PHE A 37 -7.21 1.21 -11.43
N VAL A 38 -8.18 0.87 -10.58
CA VAL A 38 -9.49 0.36 -11.01
C VAL A 38 -10.24 1.37 -11.87
N LEU A 39 -10.32 2.64 -11.46
CA LEU A 39 -10.97 3.68 -12.25
C LEU A 39 -10.29 3.88 -13.60
N ARG A 40 -8.95 3.84 -13.65
CA ARG A 40 -8.20 3.87 -14.91
C ARG A 40 -8.60 2.72 -15.82
N ALA A 41 -8.68 1.50 -15.30
CA ALA A 41 -9.11 0.35 -16.09
C ALA A 41 -10.55 0.51 -16.58
N LEU A 42 -11.49 0.86 -15.70
CA LEU A 42 -12.90 1.07 -16.04
C LEU A 42 -13.07 2.14 -17.13
N HIS A 43 -12.33 3.25 -17.07
CA HIS A 43 -12.35 4.28 -18.12
C HIS A 43 -11.88 3.72 -19.47
N VAL A 44 -10.81 2.92 -19.50
CA VAL A 44 -10.33 2.28 -20.72
C VAL A 44 -11.41 1.34 -21.30
N TYR A 45 -11.99 0.47 -20.47
CA TYR A 45 -13.05 -0.45 -20.93
C TYR A 45 -14.34 0.26 -21.35
N GLN A 46 -14.73 1.35 -20.69
CA GLN A 46 -15.89 2.14 -21.08
C GLN A 46 -15.67 2.86 -22.42
N SER A 47 -14.44 3.32 -22.68
CA SER A 47 -14.11 4.06 -23.91
C SER A 47 -14.24 3.23 -25.19
N THR A 48 -14.23 1.89 -25.08
CA THR A 48 -14.36 0.98 -26.22
C THR A 48 -15.80 0.55 -26.49
N ARG A 49 -16.78 1.08 -25.76
CA ARG A 49 -18.17 0.65 -25.81
C ARG A 49 -19.14 1.82 -26.01
N PRO A 50 -20.20 1.64 -26.81
CA PRO A 50 -21.25 2.65 -26.95
C PRO A 50 -22.21 2.65 -25.76
N GLU A 51 -22.44 1.52 -25.10
CA GLU A 51 -23.25 1.44 -23.88
C GLU A 51 -22.43 1.52 -22.57
N PRO A 52 -23.04 2.01 -21.46
CA PRO A 52 -22.41 1.97 -20.15
C PRO A 52 -22.10 0.56 -19.66
N LEU A 53 -20.98 0.40 -18.95
CA LEU A 53 -20.64 -0.85 -18.27
C LEU A 53 -21.73 -1.24 -17.25
N ARG A 54 -22.15 -2.50 -17.30
CA ARG A 54 -23.12 -3.06 -16.35
C ARG A 54 -22.44 -3.35 -15.02
N GLN A 55 -23.20 -3.36 -13.93
CA GLN A 55 -22.67 -3.58 -12.58
C GLN A 55 -21.86 -4.89 -12.46
N GLY A 56 -22.32 -5.98 -13.07
CA GLY A 56 -21.59 -7.26 -13.07
C GLY A 56 -20.25 -7.20 -13.83
N GLU A 57 -20.18 -6.40 -14.90
CA GLU A 57 -18.95 -6.18 -15.67
C GLU A 57 -17.97 -5.34 -14.86
N ILE A 58 -18.46 -4.28 -14.21
CA ILE A 58 -17.66 -3.43 -13.31
C ILE A 58 -17.03 -4.29 -12.20
N ALA A 59 -17.82 -5.12 -11.52
CA ALA A 59 -17.31 -5.97 -10.44
C ALA A 59 -16.21 -6.95 -10.91
N LEU A 60 -16.36 -7.52 -12.11
CA LEU A 60 -15.35 -8.40 -12.70
C LEU A 60 -14.07 -7.64 -13.06
N LEU A 61 -14.20 -6.46 -13.68
CA LEU A 61 -13.08 -5.61 -14.05
C LEU A 61 -12.30 -5.12 -12.83
N VAL A 62 -13.00 -4.70 -11.77
CA VAL A 62 -12.39 -4.32 -10.48
C VAL A 62 -11.53 -5.45 -9.94
N LYS A 63 -12.08 -6.67 -9.87
CA LYS A 63 -11.37 -7.83 -9.36
C LYS A 63 -10.14 -8.16 -10.22
N ASN A 64 -10.28 -8.14 -11.54
CA ASN A 64 -9.19 -8.46 -12.45
C ASN A 64 -8.07 -7.42 -12.37
N GLU A 65 -8.40 -6.13 -12.34
CA GLU A 65 -7.41 -5.06 -12.25
C GLU A 65 -6.63 -5.14 -10.93
N ILE A 66 -7.31 -5.37 -9.81
CA ILE A 66 -6.65 -5.54 -8.50
C ILE A 66 -5.66 -6.71 -8.55
N ASN A 67 -6.07 -7.86 -9.12
CA ASN A 67 -5.19 -9.03 -9.23
C ASN A 67 -3.99 -8.76 -10.15
N ASN A 68 -4.18 -8.05 -11.25
CA ASN A 68 -3.10 -7.68 -12.16
C ASN A 68 -2.08 -6.77 -11.46
N VAL A 69 -2.56 -5.71 -10.79
CA VAL A 69 -1.70 -4.78 -10.05
C VAL A 69 -0.91 -5.50 -8.96
N ILE A 70 -1.55 -6.37 -8.18
CA ILE A 70 -0.84 -7.16 -7.14
C ILE A 70 0.20 -8.08 -7.78
N THR A 71 -0.14 -8.75 -8.89
CA THR A 71 0.78 -9.63 -9.61
C THR A 71 2.00 -8.87 -10.10
N ASP A 72 1.79 -7.70 -10.69
CA ASP A 72 2.87 -6.84 -11.18
C ASP A 72 3.74 -6.35 -10.00
N LEU A 73 3.14 -5.83 -8.93
CA LEU A 73 3.87 -5.31 -7.77
C LEU A 73 4.69 -6.39 -7.05
N THR A 74 4.21 -7.64 -7.07
CA THR A 74 4.89 -8.78 -6.45
C THR A 74 5.83 -9.52 -7.40
N ALA A 75 5.95 -9.07 -8.65
CA ALA A 75 6.98 -9.57 -9.56
C ALA A 75 8.38 -9.20 -9.06
N GLN A 76 9.34 -10.13 -9.18
CA GLN A 76 10.68 -9.97 -8.64
C GLN A 76 11.38 -8.64 -9.02
N PRO A 77 11.32 -8.16 -10.29
CA PRO A 77 11.95 -6.90 -10.65
C PRO A 77 11.39 -5.69 -9.88
N ASN A 78 10.08 -5.70 -9.60
CA ASN A 78 9.42 -4.63 -8.85
C ASN A 78 9.76 -4.71 -7.36
N ILE A 79 9.80 -5.92 -6.80
CA ILE A 79 10.26 -6.14 -5.42
C ILE A 79 11.70 -5.64 -5.25
N ASP A 80 12.59 -5.95 -6.20
CA ASP A 80 13.99 -5.54 -6.16
C ASP A 80 14.12 -4.00 -6.21
N ASN A 81 13.36 -3.35 -7.10
CA ASN A 81 13.32 -1.89 -7.21
C ASN A 81 12.80 -1.23 -5.93
N ILE A 82 11.69 -1.72 -5.37
CA ILE A 82 11.13 -1.22 -4.10
C ILE A 82 12.14 -1.40 -2.97
N SER A 83 12.76 -2.58 -2.89
CA SER A 83 13.77 -2.91 -1.87
C SER A 83 14.99 -2.00 -1.96
N LYS A 84 15.45 -1.69 -3.18
CA LYS A 84 16.55 -0.74 -3.41
C LYS A 84 16.19 0.65 -2.89
N THR A 85 15.06 1.20 -3.33
CA THR A 85 14.61 2.54 -2.91
C THR A 85 14.43 2.61 -1.39
N ALA A 86 13.82 1.58 -0.78
CA ALA A 86 13.63 1.52 0.67
C ALA A 86 14.97 1.52 1.44
N LYS A 87 15.99 0.81 0.93
CA LYS A 87 17.34 0.81 1.52
C LYS A 87 18.00 2.18 1.42
N GLU A 88 17.87 2.85 0.28
CA GLU A 88 18.43 4.19 0.07
C GLU A 88 17.79 5.23 1.01
N GLU A 89 16.46 5.24 1.13
CA GLU A 89 15.76 6.13 2.06
C GLU A 89 16.09 5.81 3.52
N TRP A 90 16.17 4.53 3.89
CA TRP A 90 16.58 4.13 5.23
C TRP A 90 17.98 4.65 5.58
N GLN A 91 18.93 4.54 4.66
CA GLN A 91 20.29 5.04 4.87
C GLN A 91 20.31 6.56 5.11
N LYS A 92 19.49 7.33 4.38
CA LYS A 92 19.36 8.78 4.58
C LYS A 92 18.85 9.13 5.97
N LEU A 93 17.96 8.31 6.54
CA LEU A 93 17.47 8.50 7.91
C LEU A 93 18.52 8.20 8.98
N GLN A 94 19.54 7.38 8.68
CA GLN A 94 20.61 7.05 9.63
C GLN A 94 21.75 8.08 9.62
N THR A 95 21.87 8.90 8.58
CA THR A 95 22.92 9.92 8.43
C THR A 95 22.46 11.33 8.80
N GLN A 96 21.20 11.48 9.19
CA GLN A 96 20.64 12.68 9.83
C GLN A 96 20.81 12.62 11.35
#